data_AF-A0A7W1FTL6-F1
#
_entry.id   AF-A0A7W1FTL6-F1
#
_cell.length_a   1.000
_cell.length_b   1.000
_cell.length_c   1.000
_cell.angle_alpha   90.00
_cell.angle_beta   90.00
_cell.angle_gamma   90.00
#
_symmetry.space_group_name_H-M   'P 1'
#
loop_
_entity.id
_entity.type
_entity.pdbx_description
1 polymer ?
#
loop_
_entity_poly.entity_id
_entity_poly.type
_entity_poly.pdbx_seq_one_letter_code
_entity_poly.pdbx_strand_id
1 'polypeptide(L)' 'MIELFEALLLGVVQGITEFLPVSSSGHLLLGQYFLGMNQERFGLHFDAAIHTGTVLAVVWFFRRD' A
#
# COMPACT_ATOMS: atom_id res chain seq x y z
N MET A 1 -15.56 5.36 -5.85
CA MET A 1 -14.82 5.81 -4.66
C MET A 1 -13.94 4.65 -4.24
N ILE A 2 -12.87 4.88 -3.47
CA ILE A 2 -12.14 3.74 -2.90
C ILE A 2 -13.02 3.19 -1.78
N GLU A 3 -13.42 1.94 -1.89
CA GLU A 3 -14.19 1.29 -0.84
C GLU A 3 -13.26 0.88 0.30
N LEU A 4 -13.76 0.94 1.55
CA LEU A 4 -12.96 0.61 2.73
C LEU A 4 -12.34 -0.79 2.64
N PHE A 5 -13.06 -1.72 2.00
CA PHE A 5 -12.58 -3.07 1.76
C PHE A 5 -11.33 -3.11 0.86
N GLU A 6 -11.33 -2.36 -0.25
CA GLU A 6 -10.19 -2.27 -1.18
C GLU A 6 -8.98 -1.67 -0.48
N ALA A 7 -9.19 -0.58 0.26
CA ALA A 7 -8.15 0.10 1.02
C ALA A 7 -7.52 -0.82 2.08
N LEU A 8 -8.34 -1.58 2.80
CA LEU A 8 -7.88 -2.52 3.82
C LEU A 8 -7.10 -3.68 3.19
N LEU A 9 -7.60 -4.27 2.10
CA LEU A 9 -6.95 -5.36 1.40
C LEU A 9 -5.59 -4.94 0.83
N LEU A 10 -5.54 -3.83 0.11
CA LEU A 10 -4.29 -3.31 -0.46
C LEU A 10 -3.32 -2.81 0.62
N GLY A 11 -3.82 -2.26 1.73
CA GLY A 11 -3.00 -1.89 2.88
C GLY A 11 -2.32 -3.10 3.52
N VAL A 12 -3.02 -4.23 3.66
CA VAL A 12 -2.42 -5.49 4.15
C VAL A 12 -1.36 -6.01 3.17
N VAL A 13 -1.67 -6.02 1.87
CA VAL A 13 -0.72 -6.44 0.83
C VAL A 13 0.54 -5.59 0.87
N GLN A 14 0.40 -4.26 0.91
CA GLN A 14 1.53 -3.33 1.01
C GLN A 14 2.34 -3.56 2.29
N GLY A 15 1.69 -3.63 3.45
CA GLY A 15 2.36 -3.81 4.73
C GLY A 15 3.17 -5.10 4.81
N ILE A 16 2.70 -6.18 4.19
CA ILE A 16 3.43 -7.45 4.12
C ILE A 16 4.57 -7.38 3.09
N THR A 17 4.30 -6.86 1.90
CA THR A 17 5.23 -6.93 0.77
C THR A 17 6.34 -5.87 0.81
N GLU A 18 6.14 -4.75 1.51
CA GLU A 18 7.14 -3.67 1.59
C GLU A 18 8.45 -4.11 2.26
N PHE A 19 8.36 -4.98 3.26
CA PHE A 19 9.53 -5.46 4.00
C PHE A 19 10.14 -6.73 3.42
N LEU A 20 9.52 -7.27 2.36
CA LEU A 20 9.98 -8.47 1.68
C LEU A 20 10.62 -8.08 0.33
N PRO A 21 11.67 -8.78 -0.13
CA PRO A 21 12.31 -8.49 -1.41
C PRO A 21 11.51 -9.05 -2.59
N VAL A 22 10.24 -8.65 -2.71
CA VAL A 22 9.25 -9.20 -3.67
C VAL A 22 8.56 -8.14 -4.53
N SER A 23 8.97 -6.87 -4.44
CA SER A 23 8.35 -5.71 -5.11
C SER A 23 6.91 -5.44 -4.64
N SER A 24 6.77 -4.58 -3.63
CA SER A 24 5.47 -4.12 -3.13
C SER A 24 4.68 -3.36 -4.20
N SER A 25 5.33 -2.47 -4.95
CA SER A 25 4.69 -1.70 -6.03
C SER A 25 4.07 -2.59 -7.11
N GLY A 26 4.71 -3.72 -7.44
CA GLY A 26 4.15 -4.69 -8.40
C GLY A 26 2.88 -5.36 -7.90
N HIS A 27 2.87 -5.80 -6.63
CA HIS A 27 1.68 -6.39 -6.00
C HIS A 27 0.55 -5.38 -5.88
N LEU A 28 0.89 -4.12 -5.57
CA LEU A 28 -0.08 -3.05 -5.45
C LEU A 28 -0.76 -2.72 -6.79
N LEU A 29 0.04 -2.59 -7.86
CA LEU A 29 -0.44 -2.33 -9.21
C LEU A 29 -1.38 -3.44 -9.69
N LEU A 30 -1.00 -4.70 -9.47
CA LEU A 30 -1.83 -5.86 -9.82
C LEU A 30 -3.12 -5.89 -9.00
N GLY A 31 -3.05 -5.65 -7.69
CA GLY A 31 -4.22 -5.61 -6.81
C GLY A 31 -5.23 -4.53 -7.26
N GLN A 32 -4.75 -3.33 -7.55
CA GLN A 32 -5.58 -2.23 -8.07
C GLN A 32 -6.22 -2.58 -9.41
N TYR A 33 -5.48 -3.23 -10.31
CA TYR A 33 -6.00 -3.69 -11.59
C TYR A 33 -7.13 -4.71 -11.41
N PHE A 34 -6.95 -5.71 -10.55
CA PHE A 34 -7.98 -6.73 -10.29
C PHE A 34 -9.21 -6.19 -9.56
N LEU A 35 -9.03 -5.17 -8.72
CA LEU A 35 -10.13 -4.49 -8.03
C LEU A 35 -10.84 -3.45 -8.93
N GLY A 36 -10.33 -3.18 -10.14
CA GLY A 36 -10.92 -2.19 -11.05
C GLY A 36 -10.75 -0.74 -10.56
N MET A 37 -9.72 -0.46 -9.76
CA MET A 37 -9.47 0.88 -9.24
C MET A 37 -9.07 1.84 -10.35
N ASN A 38 -9.60 3.07 -10.30
CA ASN A 38 -9.22 4.13 -11.23
C ASN A 38 -7.86 4.72 -10.83
N GLN A 39 -6.79 4.20 -11.44
CA GLN A 39 -5.41 4.60 -11.21
C GLN A 39 -5.13 6.06 -11.57
N GLU A 40 -5.71 6.57 -12.65
CA GLU A 40 -5.50 7.97 -13.07
C GLU A 40 -6.05 8.96 -12.03
N ARG A 41 -7.16 8.62 -11.38
CA ARG A 41 -7.84 9.50 -10.44
C ARG A 41 -7.30 9.40 -9.02
N PHE A 42 -6.91 8.20 -8.58
CA PHE A 42 -6.57 7.97 -7.17
C PHE A 42 -5.28 7.18 -6.93
N GLY A 43 -4.67 6.56 -7.96
CA GLY A 43 -3.55 5.64 -7.80
C GLY A 43 -2.37 6.28 -7.08
N LEU A 44 -1.85 7.39 -7.60
CA LEU A 44 -0.68 8.05 -7.01
C LEU A 44 -0.90 8.49 -5.54
N HIS A 45 -2.07 9.05 -5.25
CA HIS A 45 -2.39 9.51 -3.89
C HIS A 45 -2.55 8.35 -2.91
N PHE A 46 -3.19 7.27 -3.36
CA PHE A 46 -3.38 6.06 -2.58
C PHE A 46 -2.04 5.37 -2.30
N ASP A 47 -1.21 5.20 -3.33
CA ASP A 47 0.11 4.57 -3.24
C ASP A 47 1.01 5.32 -2.25
N ALA A 48 1.05 6.66 -2.35
CA ALA A 48 1.81 7.49 -1.44
C ALA A 48 1.31 7.38 0.01
N ALA A 49 -0.02 7.34 0.22
CA ALA A 49 -0.61 7.24 1.55
C ALA A 49 -0.25 5.92 2.24
N ILE A 50 -0.34 4.79 1.52
CA ILE A 50 -0.04 3.48 2.11
C ILE A 50 1.47 3.26 2.34
N HIS A 51 2.35 3.82 1.49
CA HIS A 51 3.80 3.80 1.72
C HIS A 51 4.16 4.68 2.93
N THR A 52 3.45 5.79 3.13
CA THR A 52 3.62 6.58 4.37
C THR A 52 3.27 5.73 5.60
N GLY A 53 2.24 4.89 5.50
CA GLY A 53 1.90 3.92 6.55
C GLY A 53 3.03 2.94 6.87
N THR A 54 3.71 2.38 5.86
CA THR A 54 4.85 1.47 6.07
C THR A 54 6.07 2.20 6.64
N VAL A 55 6.36 3.42 6.18
CA VAL A 55 7.42 4.27 6.76
C VAL A 55 7.13 4.54 8.25
N LEU A 56 5.89 4.90 8.59
CA LEU A 56 5.49 5.12 9.99
C LEU A 56 5.64 3.85 10.83
N ALA A 57 5.33 2.68 10.28
CA ALA A 57 5.53 1.41 10.96
C ALA A 57 7.02 1.17 11.28
N VAL A 58 7.93 1.45 10.33
CA VAL A 58 9.39 1.32 10.55
C VAL A 58 9.87 2.34 11.58
N VAL A 59 9.52 3.62 11.42
CA VAL A 59 9.89 4.68 12.37
C VAL A 59 9.43 4.33 13.78
N TRP A 60 8.21 3.80 13.92
CA TRP A 60 7.69 3.37 15.21
C TRP A 60 8.39 2.13 15.76
N PHE A 61 8.73 1.17 14.90
CA PHE A 61 9.45 -0.04 15.29
C PHE A 61 10.84 0.29 15.83
N PHE A 62 11.59 1.15 15.12
CA PHE A 62 12.95 1.58 15.47
C PHE A 62 13.01 2.81 16.40
N ARG A 63 11.89 3.27 16.98
CA ARG A 63 11.85 4.53 17.76
C ARG A 63 12.73 4.58 19.02
N ARG A 64 13.31 3.44 19.43
CA ARG A 64 14.16 3.31 20.62
C ARG A 64 15.55 2.74 20.31
N ASP A 65 15.82 2.47 19.05
CA ASP A 65 17.11 1.97 18.59
C ASP A 65 18.06 3.17 18.40
#